data_AF-A0A941CVR3-F1
#
_entry.id   AF-A0A941CVR3-F1
#
_cell.length_a   1.000
_cell.length_b   1.000
_cell.length_c   1.000
_cell.angle_alpha   90.00
_cell.angle_beta   90.00
_cell.angle_gamma   90.00
#
_symmetry.space_group_name_H-M   'P 1'
#
loop_
_entity.id
_entity.type
_entity.pdbx_description
1 polymer ?
#
loop_
_entity_poly.entity_id
_entity_poly.type
_entity_poly.pdbx_seq_one_letter_code
_entity_poly.pdbx_strand_id
1 'polypeptide(L)' 'MKAIGIILIVLGVIGILLGSMMYGDIGIAAIIGATAALVSGIGFLQVNKAFQQLSDR' A
#
# COMPACT_ATOMS: atom_id res chain seq x y z
N MET A 1 -10.26 -4.61 -8.19
CA MET A 1 -8.99 -4.43 -7.43
C MET A 1 -8.88 -3.07 -6.73
N LYS A 2 -9.72 -2.08 -7.07
CA LYS A 2 -9.73 -0.74 -6.44
C LYS A 2 -9.82 -0.72 -4.91
N ALA A 3 -10.72 -1.50 -4.31
CA ALA A 3 -10.91 -1.53 -2.85
C ALA A 3 -9.65 -2.01 -2.11
N ILE A 4 -9.02 -3.08 -2.59
CA ILE A 4 -7.77 -3.63 -2.03
C ILE A 4 -6.65 -2.59 -2.09
N GLY A 5 -6.52 -1.88 -3.23
CA GLY A 5 -5.51 -0.83 -3.39
C GLY A 5 -5.69 0.33 -2.40
N ILE A 6 -6.93 0.76 -2.16
CA ILE A 6 -7.24 1.82 -1.18
C ILE A 6 -6.90 1.37 0.25
N ILE A 7 -7.29 0.15 0.63
CA ILE A 7 -7.02 -0.40 1.96
C ILE A 7 -5.51 -0.49 2.21
N LEU A 8 -4.74 -0.96 1.23
CA LEU A 8 -3.28 -1.04 1.31
C LEU A 8 -2.62 0.33 1.49
N ILE A 9 -3.13 1.36 0.80
CA ILE A 9 -2.62 2.73 0.97
C ILE A 9 -2.90 3.23 2.38
N VAL A 10 -4.12 3.06 2.89
CA VAL A 10 -4.49 3.49 4.25
C VAL A 10 -3.65 2.77 5.30
N LEU A 11 -3.50 1.45 5.18
CA LEU A 11 -2.64 0.65 6.07
C LEU A 11 -1.18 1.06 5.99
N GLY A 12 -0.66 1.39 4.80
CA GLY A 12 0.70 1.86 4.63
C GLY A 12 0.94 3.21 5.31
N VAL A 13 0.02 4.17 5.18
CA VAL A 13 0.13 5.46 5.88
C VAL A 13 0.10 5.28 7.40
N ILE A 14 -0.85 4.48 7.91
CA ILE A 14 -0.96 4.17 9.34
C ILE A 14 0.30 3.44 9.83
N GLY A 15 0.82 2.49 9.05
CA GLY A 15 2.01 1.71 9.38
C GLY A 15 3.28 2.56 9.46
N ILE A 16 3.42 3.59 8.61
CA ILE A 16 4.55 4.54 8.71
C ILE A 16 4.42 5.38 9.99
N LEU A 17 3.22 5.89 10.29
CA LEU A 17 2.99 6.68 11.51
C LEU A 17 3.30 5.85 12.77
N LEU A 18 2.80 4.62 12.83
CA LEU A 18 3.09 3.71 13.95
C LEU A 18 4.57 3.31 13.99
N GLY A 19 5.17 2.99 12.84
CA GLY A 19 6.59 2.64 12.75
C GLY A 19 7.52 3.77 13.18
N SER A 20 7.13 5.03 12.94
CA SER A 20 7.87 6.21 13.41
C SER A 20 7.83 6.43 14.93
N MET A 21 6.85 5.83 15.62
CA MET A 21 6.74 5.83 17.08
C MET A 21 7.47 4.64 17.72
N MET A 22 7.93 3.67 16.92
CA MET A 22 8.62 2.46 17.38
C MET A 22 10.14 2.62 17.27
N TYR A 23 10.89 2.07 18.24
CA TYR A 23 12.36 2.15 18.26
C TYR A 23 13.02 0.82 17.87
N GLY A 24 14.19 0.93 17.23
CA GLY A 24 15.02 -0.21 16.86
C GLY A 24 14.50 -0.98 15.64
N ASP A 25 14.86 -2.26 15.56
CA ASP A 25 14.60 -3.12 14.39
C ASP A 25 13.11 -3.28 14.08
N ILE A 26 12.26 -3.19 15.11
CA ILE A 26 10.81 -3.30 14.95
C ILE A 26 10.24 -2.10 14.19
N GLY A 27 10.73 -0.89 14.48
CA GLY A 27 10.31 0.32 13.75
C GLY A 27 10.74 0.28 12.30
N ILE A 28 11.97 -0.19 12.02
CA ILE A 28 12.48 -0.36 10.67
C ILE A 28 11.65 -1.42 9.92
N ALA A 29 11.38 -2.57 10.53
CA ALA A 29 10.55 -3.62 9.94
C ALA A 29 9.13 -3.12 9.65
N ALA A 30 8.54 -2.34 10.55
CA ALA A 30 7.22 -1.73 10.36
C ALA A 30 7.22 -0.74 9.19
N ILE A 31 8.24 0.11 9.06
CA ILE A 31 8.38 1.06 7.96
C ILE A 31 8.58 0.34 6.62
N ILE A 32 9.39 -0.73 6.57
CA ILE A 32 9.58 -1.53 5.37
C ILE A 32 8.26 -2.17 4.94
N GLY A 33 7.53 -2.80 5.87
CA GLY A 33 6.23 -3.40 5.60
C GLY A 33 5.20 -2.38 5.14
N ALA A 34 5.17 -1.21 5.78
CA ALA A 34 4.28 -0.11 5.43
C ALA A 34 4.59 0.48 4.04
N THR A 35 5.88 0.60 3.70
CA THR A 35 6.33 1.07 2.37
C THR A 35 5.96 0.05 1.28
N ALA A 36 6.14 -1.25 1.54
CA ALA A 36 5.71 -2.30 0.63
C ALA A 36 4.19 -2.30 0.42
N ALA A 37 3.41 -2.05 1.48
CA ALA A 37 1.96 -1.91 1.39
C ALA A 37 1.54 -0.70 0.54
N LEU A 38 2.21 0.46 0.69
CA LEU A 38 1.95 1.64 -0.15
C LEU A 38 2.21 1.38 -1.63
N VAL A 39 3.37 0.82 -1.96
CA VAL A 39 3.76 0.52 -3.35
C VAL A 39 2.80 -0.49 -3.97
N SER A 40 2.45 -1.54 -3.21
CA SER A 40 1.47 -2.55 -3.64
C SER A 40 0.09 -1.93 -3.88
N GLY A 41 -0.38 -1.06 -2.98
CA GLY A 41 -1.67 -0.38 -3.10
C GLY A 41 -1.77 0.51 -4.35
N ILE A 42 -0.71 1.25 -4.67
CA ILE A 42 -0.61 2.02 -5.91
C ILE A 42 -0.63 1.10 -7.14
N GLY A 43 0.12 -0.01 -7.09
CA GLY A 43 0.13 -1.02 -8.16
C GLY A 43 -1.25 -1.60 -8.45
N PHE A 44 -2.00 -1.99 -7.42
CA PHE A 44 -3.37 -2.49 -7.56
C PHE A 44 -4.33 -1.47 -8.19
N LEU A 45 -4.16 -0.17 -7.90
CA LEU A 45 -4.96 0.87 -8.54
C LEU A 45 -4.63 1.05 -10.02
N GLN A 46 -3.34 0.96 -10.39
CA GLN A 46 -2.92 1.02 -11.80
C GLN A 46 -3.42 -0.18 -12.60
N VAL A 47 -3.27 -1.40 -12.05
CA VAL A 47 -3.77 -2.62 -12.70
C VAL A 47 -5.29 -2.56 -12.84
N ASN A 48 -6.02 -2.05 -11.85
CA ASN A 48 -7.48 -1.89 -11.97
C ASN A 48 -7.87 -0.98 -13.14
N LYS A 49 -7.11 0.10 -13.39
CA LYS A 49 -7.37 0.99 -14.54
C LYS A 49 -7.07 0.29 -15.86
N ALA A 50 -5.93 -0.42 -15.95
CA ALA A 50 -5.56 -1.17 -17.15
C ALA A 50 -6.60 -2.26 -17.48
N PHE A 51 -7.12 -2.95 -16.46
CA PHE A 51 -8.13 -3.99 -16.64
C PHE A 51 -9.48 -3.43 -17.12
N GLN A 52 -9.90 -2.26 -16.63
CA GLN A 52 -11.11 -1.59 -17.11
C GLN A 52 -10.96 -1.16 -18.58
N GLN A 53 -9.81 -0.59 -18.96
CA GLN A 53 -9.53 -0.23 -20.35
C GLN A 53 -9.51 -1.44 -21.30
N LEU A 54 -9.09 -2.61 -20.83
CA LEU A 54 -9.17 -3.86 -21.60
C LEU A 54 -10.60 -4.41 -21.68
N SER A 55 -11.39 -4.27 -20.61
CA SER A 55 -12.76 -4.77 -20.58
C SER A 55 -13.74 -3.94 -21.41
N ASP A 56 -13.42 -2.66 -21.68
CA ASP A 56 -14.19 -1.76 -22.53
C ASP A 56 -13.86 -1.88 -24.03
N ARG A 57 -12.97 -2.80 -24.43
CA ARG A 57 -12.64 -3.13 -25.83
C ARG A 57 -13.29 -4.45 -26.23
#